data_AF-A0A167VFF7-F1
#
_entry.id   AF-A0A167VFF7-F1
#
_cell.length_a   1.000
_cell.length_b   1.000
_cell.length_c   1.000
_cell.angle_alpha   90.00
_cell.angle_beta   90.00
_cell.angle_gamma   90.00
#
_symmetry.space_group_name_H-M   'P 1'
#
loop_
_entity.id
_entity.type
_entity.pdbx_description
1 polymer ?
#
loop_
_entity_poly.entity_id
_entity_poly.type
_entity_poly.pdbx_seq_one_letter_code
_entity_poly.pdbx_strand_id
1 'polypeptide(L)'
;MSSSAAASPARPEPFAVRVVFEQRQPATAGVEPAFVAREELQLSGFDAQVVAAVGPPRRPLTWAADRQLVRWADLPPQKRVTVLTQVAGAANAVPCSCCARRPRWLECVSAPAYFKDGSCAACRWHNTPARCSLRSGPPASPRKRRPDASVYRELREEVEKGRFVRVEGLLGSRDEEDWDDAELEAGRVLDLIRLRKAKFAEDRAWD
;
A
#
# COMPACT_ATOMS: atom_id res chain seq x y z
N MET A 1 -19.30 38.78 -37.23
CA MET A 1 -18.50 38.48 -36.02
C MET A 1 -18.50 36.97 -35.84
N SER A 2 -17.44 36.29 -36.28
CA SER A 2 -17.32 34.84 -36.21
C SER A 2 -16.50 34.45 -34.98
N SER A 3 -17.18 33.94 -33.95
CA SER A 3 -16.50 33.37 -32.78
C SER A 3 -15.97 31.99 -33.13
N SER A 4 -14.65 31.87 -33.20
CA SER A 4 -13.94 30.59 -33.23
C SER A 4 -14.14 29.89 -31.89
N ALA A 5 -14.84 28.76 -31.88
CA ALA A 5 -14.83 27.84 -30.75
C ALA A 5 -13.47 27.16 -30.70
N ALA A 6 -12.65 27.51 -29.71
CA ALA A 6 -11.40 26.85 -29.43
C ALA A 6 -11.67 25.35 -29.15
N ALA A 7 -11.07 24.49 -29.96
CA ALA A 7 -11.07 23.05 -29.72
C ALA A 7 -10.43 22.79 -28.35
N SER A 8 -11.19 22.19 -27.44
CA SER A 8 -10.65 21.68 -26.17
C SER A 8 -9.53 20.70 -26.48
N PRO A 9 -8.39 20.73 -25.76
CA PRO A 9 -7.32 19.77 -25.96
C PRO A 9 -7.89 18.36 -25.71
N ALA A 10 -7.72 17.48 -26.70
CA ALA A 10 -8.08 16.08 -26.57
C ALA A 10 -7.44 15.53 -25.29
N ARG A 11 -8.26 14.94 -24.40
CA ARG A 11 -7.74 14.22 -23.24
C ARG A 11 -6.75 13.17 -23.76
N PRO A 12 -5.52 13.10 -23.22
CA PRO A 12 -4.59 12.06 -23.64
C PRO A 12 -5.28 10.71 -23.46
N GLU A 13 -5.34 9.93 -24.54
CA GLU A 13 -5.90 8.59 -24.47
C GLU A 13 -5.19 7.82 -23.36
N PRO A 14 -5.92 6.97 -22.60
CA PRO A 14 -5.29 6.13 -21.60
C PRO A 14 -4.27 5.25 -22.32
N PHE A 15 -2.98 5.50 -22.06
CA PHE A 15 -1.89 4.76 -22.65
C PHE A 15 -2.03 3.28 -22.26
N ALA A 16 -2.58 2.48 -23.18
CA ALA A 16 -2.76 1.07 -22.97
C ALA A 16 -1.40 0.39 -23.18
N VAL A 17 -0.79 -0.11 -22.10
CA VAL A 17 0.50 -0.81 -22.21
C VAL A 17 0.24 -2.28 -22.45
N ARG A 18 0.70 -2.80 -23.59
CA ARG A 18 0.65 -4.24 -23.88
C ARG A 18 1.82 -4.93 -23.17
N VAL A 19 1.49 -5.84 -22.27
CA VAL A 19 2.47 -6.67 -21.54
C VAL A 19 2.22 -8.12 -21.87
N VAL A 20 3.24 -8.81 -22.37
CA VAL A 20 3.23 -10.27 -22.49
C VAL A 20 3.81 -10.84 -21.20
N PHE A 21 3.01 -11.63 -20.51
CA PHE A 21 3.36 -12.24 -19.25
C PHE A 21 3.45 -13.74 -19.42
N GLU A 22 4.64 -14.28 -19.24
CA GLU A 22 4.88 -15.73 -19.27
C GLU A 22 5.09 -16.24 -17.85
N GLN A 23 4.34 -17.30 -17.49
CA GLN A 23 4.55 -18.04 -16.25
C GLN A 23 5.27 -19.34 -16.55
N ARG A 24 6.37 -19.58 -15.84
CA ARG A 24 7.17 -20.81 -15.95
C ARG A 24 7.25 -21.52 -14.60
N GLN A 25 7.18 -22.84 -14.64
CA GLN A 25 7.51 -23.69 -13.49
C GLN A 25 9.03 -23.82 -13.36
N PRO A 26 9.55 -24.09 -12.15
CA PRO A 26 10.98 -24.31 -11.98
C PRO A 26 11.41 -25.57 -12.73
N ALA A 27 12.62 -25.54 -13.29
CA ALA A 27 13.27 -26.73 -13.82
C ALA A 27 13.48 -27.72 -12.67
N THR A 28 12.90 -28.91 -12.76
CA THR A 28 13.35 -30.05 -11.95
C THR A 28 14.60 -30.65 -12.59
N ALA A 29 15.48 -31.27 -11.81
CA ALA A 29 16.77 -31.77 -12.32
C ALA A 29 16.59 -32.61 -13.61
N GLY A 30 17.13 -32.11 -14.73
CA GLY A 30 17.03 -32.77 -16.04
C GLY A 30 15.81 -32.40 -16.90
N VAL A 31 14.94 -31.49 -16.45
CA VAL A 31 13.74 -31.05 -17.18
C VAL A 31 13.73 -29.54 -17.33
N GLU A 32 13.73 -29.05 -18.57
CA GLU A 32 13.58 -27.62 -18.87
C GLU A 32 12.33 -27.02 -18.19
N PRO A 33 12.38 -25.75 -17.74
CA PRO A 33 11.25 -25.12 -17.07
C PRO A 33 10.04 -25.08 -18.01
N ALA A 34 8.99 -25.82 -17.65
CA ALA A 34 7.80 -25.94 -18.47
C ALA A 34 7.05 -24.59 -18.55
N PHE A 35 6.70 -24.20 -19.77
CA PHE A 35 5.77 -23.10 -20.02
C PHE A 35 4.40 -23.47 -19.46
N VAL A 36 3.87 -22.62 -18.57
CA VAL A 36 2.59 -22.88 -17.89
C VAL A 36 1.47 -22.07 -18.53
N ALA A 37 1.72 -20.79 -18.80
CA ALA A 37 0.74 -19.90 -19.40
C ALA A 37 1.39 -18.65 -19.97
N ARG A 38 0.69 -18.06 -20.95
CA ARG A 38 0.95 -16.73 -21.49
C ARG A 38 -0.33 -15.91 -21.38
N GLU A 39 -0.23 -14.76 -20.74
CA GLU A 39 -1.29 -13.76 -20.71
C GLU A 39 -0.80 -12.52 -21.45
N GLU A 40 -1.60 -12.05 -22.40
CA GLU A 40 -1.38 -10.75 -23.01
C GLU A 40 -2.33 -9.76 -22.35
N LEU A 41 -1.74 -8.81 -21.63
CA LEU A 41 -2.45 -7.86 -20.81
C LEU A 41 -2.42 -6.50 -21.48
N GLN A 42 -3.60 -5.91 -21.63
CA GLN A 42 -3.73 -4.51 -22.01
C GLN A 42 -3.96 -3.71 -20.73
N LEU A 43 -2.87 -3.17 -20.17
CA LEU A 43 -2.89 -2.48 -18.89
C LEU A 43 -3.27 -1.01 -19.09
N SER A 44 -4.13 -0.49 -18.21
CA SER A 44 -4.56 0.91 -18.20
C SER A 44 -4.62 1.43 -16.76
N GLY A 45 -4.78 2.75 -16.61
CA GLY A 45 -4.90 3.39 -15.30
C GLY A 45 -3.68 3.14 -14.40
N PHE A 46 -3.93 2.69 -13.17
CA PHE A 46 -2.89 2.47 -12.16
C PHE A 46 -1.81 1.47 -12.62
N ASP A 47 -2.20 0.34 -13.21
CA ASP A 47 -1.24 -0.70 -13.61
C ASP A 47 -0.30 -0.17 -14.71
N ALA A 48 -0.81 0.66 -15.62
CA ALA A 48 0.00 1.30 -16.66
C ALA A 48 1.00 2.31 -16.08
N GLN A 49 0.59 3.10 -15.07
CA GLN A 49 1.50 4.01 -14.36
C GLN A 49 2.62 3.25 -13.65
N VAL A 50 2.30 2.09 -13.06
CA VAL A 50 3.32 1.22 -12.45
C VAL A 50 4.33 0.78 -13.50
N VAL A 51 3.88 0.29 -14.67
CA VAL A 51 4.78 -0.11 -15.77
C VAL A 51 5.64 1.05 -16.25
N ALA A 52 5.09 2.25 -16.37
CA ALA A 52 5.88 3.44 -16.74
C ALA A 52 6.99 3.73 -15.71
N ALA A 53 6.76 3.44 -14.42
CA ALA A 53 7.71 3.67 -13.36
C ALA A 53 8.73 2.52 -13.15
N VAL A 54 8.31 1.26 -13.25
CA VAL A 54 9.21 0.10 -13.09
C VAL A 54 9.94 -0.26 -14.39
N GLY A 55 9.41 0.17 -15.54
CA GLY A 55 9.90 -0.16 -16.86
C GLY A 55 9.14 -1.34 -17.51
N PRO A 56 9.42 -1.61 -18.80
CA PRO A 56 8.82 -2.74 -19.50
C PRO A 56 9.29 -4.08 -18.91
N PRO A 57 8.49 -5.15 -19.02
CA PRO A 57 8.90 -6.50 -18.65
C PRO A 57 10.19 -6.91 -19.37
N ARG A 58 11.13 -7.49 -18.64
CA ARG A 58 12.45 -7.93 -19.13
C ARG A 58 12.67 -9.44 -18.99
N ARG A 59 11.83 -10.11 -18.19
CA ARG A 59 11.97 -11.54 -17.87
C ARG A 59 10.60 -12.21 -17.65
N PRO A 60 10.48 -13.52 -17.90
CA PRO A 60 9.29 -14.28 -17.53
C PRO A 60 9.14 -14.35 -16.00
N LEU A 61 7.92 -14.60 -15.53
CA LEU A 61 7.68 -14.88 -14.12
C LEU A 61 7.92 -16.36 -13.83
N THR A 62 9.06 -16.66 -13.20
CA THR A 62 9.41 -18.03 -12.83
C THR A 62 9.19 -18.29 -11.35
N TRP A 63 8.27 -19.21 -11.05
CA TRP A 63 7.94 -19.60 -9.69
C TRP A 63 8.96 -20.59 -9.13
N ALA A 64 9.25 -20.53 -7.82
CA ALA A 64 10.25 -21.40 -7.22
C ALA A 64 9.74 -22.80 -6.81
N ALA A 65 8.43 -23.01 -6.75
CA ALA A 65 7.81 -24.30 -6.45
C ALA A 65 6.34 -24.30 -6.90
N ASP A 66 5.80 -25.51 -7.06
CA ASP A 66 4.46 -26.03 -7.34
C ASP A 66 3.29 -25.22 -6.74
N ARG A 67 3.16 -24.00 -7.23
CA ARG A 67 2.08 -23.11 -6.85
C ARG A 67 1.20 -22.83 -8.04
N GLN A 68 -0.09 -22.79 -7.73
CA GLN A 68 -1.20 -22.56 -8.66
C GLN A 68 -0.89 -21.41 -9.60
N LEU A 69 -1.31 -21.60 -10.86
CA LEU A 69 -1.39 -20.54 -11.88
C LEU A 69 -2.01 -19.28 -11.25
N VAL A 70 -1.30 -18.16 -11.33
CA VAL A 70 -1.81 -16.88 -10.83
C VAL A 70 -2.35 -16.09 -12.02
N ARG A 71 -3.67 -15.92 -12.12
CA ARG A 71 -4.26 -15.07 -13.16
C ARG A 71 -4.17 -13.61 -12.76
N TRP A 72 -3.89 -12.73 -13.72
CA TRP A 72 -3.77 -11.30 -13.46
C TRP A 72 -5.04 -10.69 -12.86
N ALA A 73 -6.20 -11.11 -13.37
CA ALA A 73 -7.51 -10.61 -12.94
C ALA A 73 -7.79 -10.85 -11.44
N ASP A 74 -7.30 -11.97 -10.90
CA ASP A 74 -7.54 -12.39 -9.52
C ASP A 74 -6.60 -11.71 -8.51
N LEU A 75 -5.57 -11.00 -9.00
CA LEU A 75 -4.61 -10.33 -8.14
C LEU A 75 -5.16 -9.00 -7.61
N PRO A 76 -5.08 -8.74 -6.30
CA PRO A 76 -5.35 -7.41 -5.79
C PRO A 76 -4.24 -6.44 -6.22
N PRO A 77 -4.51 -5.12 -6.28
CA PRO A 77 -3.58 -4.12 -6.84
C PRO A 77 -2.16 -4.21 -6.25
N GLN A 78 -2.04 -4.38 -4.93
CA GLN A 78 -0.74 -4.48 -4.27
C GLN A 78 0.11 -5.67 -4.78
N LYS A 79 -0.54 -6.77 -5.18
CA LYS A 79 0.15 -7.96 -5.71
C LYS A 79 0.50 -7.78 -7.17
N ARG A 80 -0.35 -7.11 -7.96
CA ARG A 80 -0.05 -6.73 -9.35
C ARG A 80 1.25 -5.92 -9.42
N VAL A 81 1.40 -4.91 -8.57
CA VAL A 81 2.63 -4.11 -8.45
C VAL A 81 3.86 -4.99 -8.23
N THR A 82 3.77 -5.99 -7.33
CA THR A 82 4.90 -6.89 -7.06
C THR A 82 5.21 -7.82 -8.21
N VAL A 83 4.20 -8.25 -8.98
CA VAL A 83 4.40 -9.04 -10.20
C VAL A 83 5.07 -8.21 -11.29
N LEU A 84 4.60 -6.98 -11.53
CA LEU A 84 5.22 -6.04 -12.48
C LEU A 84 6.67 -5.76 -12.09
N THR A 85 6.92 -5.53 -10.80
CA THR A 85 8.29 -5.34 -10.31
C THR A 85 9.15 -6.57 -10.53
N GLN A 86 8.62 -7.77 -10.32
CA GLN A 86 9.36 -9.01 -10.50
C GLN A 86 9.77 -9.21 -11.97
N VAL A 87 8.91 -8.86 -12.94
CA VAL A 87 9.21 -9.05 -14.36
C VAL A 87 10.01 -7.90 -14.99
N ALA A 88 9.92 -6.68 -14.46
CA ALA A 88 10.58 -5.50 -15.02
C ALA A 88 11.86 -5.08 -14.26
N GLY A 89 11.94 -5.37 -12.96
CA GLY A 89 13.03 -4.94 -12.09
C GLY A 89 14.37 -5.59 -12.39
N ALA A 90 15.39 -5.24 -11.60
CA ALA A 90 16.73 -5.80 -11.67
C ALA A 90 16.85 -7.03 -10.75
N ALA A 91 17.33 -8.14 -11.32
CA ALA A 91 17.72 -9.29 -10.51
C ALA A 91 18.94 -8.92 -9.66
N ASN A 92 18.87 -9.25 -8.38
CA ASN A 92 19.98 -9.03 -7.46
C ASN A 92 20.97 -10.18 -7.61
N ALA A 93 22.26 -9.85 -7.70
CA ALA A 93 23.32 -10.86 -7.82
C ALA A 93 23.32 -11.85 -6.64
N VAL A 94 22.99 -11.36 -5.45
CA VAL A 94 22.80 -12.17 -4.25
C VAL A 94 21.36 -12.01 -3.77
N PRO A 95 20.60 -13.10 -3.57
CA PRO A 95 19.23 -13.00 -3.08
C PRO A 95 19.19 -12.49 -1.64
N CYS A 96 18.13 -11.77 -1.28
CA CYS A 96 17.94 -11.38 0.12
C CYS A 96 17.76 -12.62 1.03
N SER A 97 18.04 -12.47 2.33
CA SER A 97 17.99 -13.58 3.31
C SER A 97 16.62 -14.28 3.39
N CYS A 98 15.53 -13.57 3.09
CA CYS A 98 14.19 -14.17 2.98
C CYS A 98 14.04 -15.02 1.72
N CYS A 99 14.50 -14.52 0.57
CA CYS A 99 14.41 -15.22 -0.71
C CYS A 99 15.35 -16.42 -0.77
N ALA A 100 16.53 -16.34 -0.14
CA ALA A 100 17.46 -17.46 -0.05
C ALA A 100 16.88 -18.65 0.75
N ARG A 101 16.05 -18.38 1.77
CA ARG A 101 15.45 -19.43 2.63
C ARG A 101 14.14 -19.97 2.10
N ARG A 102 13.27 -19.10 1.58
CA ARG A 102 11.94 -19.47 1.11
C ARG A 102 11.59 -18.67 -0.15
N PRO A 103 12.21 -19.03 -1.29
CA PRO A 103 11.99 -18.31 -2.53
C PRO A 103 10.51 -18.41 -2.94
N ARG A 104 9.92 -17.27 -3.28
CA ARG A 104 8.61 -17.22 -3.97
C ARG A 104 8.81 -17.39 -5.47
N TRP A 105 9.83 -16.71 -5.98
CA TRP A 105 10.31 -16.77 -7.36
C TRP A 105 11.76 -17.22 -7.35
N LEU A 106 12.22 -17.76 -8.48
CA LEU A 106 13.62 -18.18 -8.62
C LEU A 106 14.59 -17.01 -8.47
N GLU A 107 14.22 -15.84 -8.99
CA GLU A 107 15.05 -14.65 -8.93
C GLU A 107 14.58 -13.70 -7.83
N CYS A 108 15.52 -13.19 -7.05
CA CYS A 108 15.27 -12.09 -6.14
C CYS A 108 15.39 -10.76 -6.89
N VAL A 109 14.27 -10.11 -7.20
CA VAL A 109 14.25 -8.89 -8.02
C VAL A 109 13.86 -7.66 -7.19
N SER A 110 14.52 -6.54 -7.44
CA SER A 110 14.21 -5.23 -6.87
C SER A 110 14.03 -4.19 -7.98
N ALA A 111 13.22 -3.15 -7.73
CA ALA A 111 13.11 -1.99 -8.61
C ALA A 111 13.34 -0.72 -7.77
N PRO A 112 14.61 -0.31 -7.57
CA PRO A 112 14.94 0.83 -6.70
C PRO A 112 14.27 2.15 -7.12
N ALA A 113 14.02 2.33 -8.42
CA ALA A 113 13.32 3.49 -8.96
C ALA A 113 11.86 3.61 -8.45
N TYR A 114 11.23 2.49 -8.13
CA TYR A 114 9.85 2.44 -7.65
C TYR A 114 9.76 2.18 -6.15
N PHE A 115 10.43 1.14 -5.65
CA PHE A 115 10.58 0.87 -4.23
C PHE A 115 11.82 1.56 -3.67
N LYS A 116 11.64 2.83 -3.25
CA LYS A 116 12.72 3.67 -2.71
C LYS A 116 13.45 3.08 -1.50
N ASP A 117 12.85 2.13 -0.79
CA ASP A 117 13.51 1.45 0.33
C ASP A 117 14.44 0.30 -0.12
N GLY A 118 14.48 -0.03 -1.42
CA GLY A 118 15.32 -1.10 -1.97
C GLY A 118 14.81 -2.52 -1.68
N SER A 119 13.63 -2.67 -1.09
CA SER A 119 13.08 -4.01 -0.80
C SER A 119 12.75 -4.78 -2.08
N CYS A 120 13.02 -6.09 -2.08
CA CYS A 120 12.70 -6.96 -3.22
C CYS A 120 11.19 -7.22 -3.35
N ALA A 121 10.77 -7.56 -4.57
CA ALA A 121 9.38 -7.85 -4.89
C ALA A 121 8.80 -8.98 -4.02
N ALA A 122 9.60 -9.98 -3.63
CA ALA A 122 9.10 -11.15 -2.90
C ALA A 122 8.78 -10.81 -1.45
N CYS A 123 9.63 -9.99 -0.81
CA CYS A 123 9.35 -9.47 0.53
C CYS A 123 8.12 -8.55 0.52
N ARG A 124 7.93 -7.76 -0.54
CA ARG A 124 6.72 -6.95 -0.74
C ARG A 124 5.49 -7.83 -0.94
N TRP A 125 5.59 -8.90 -1.74
CA TRP A 125 4.54 -9.89 -1.90
C TRP A 125 4.14 -10.47 -0.54
N HIS A 126 5.09 -10.78 0.33
CA HIS A 126 4.78 -11.29 1.68
C HIS A 126 4.40 -10.20 2.70
N ASN A 127 4.17 -8.95 2.29
CA ASN A 127 3.88 -7.81 3.16
C ASN A 127 4.93 -7.63 4.28
N THR A 128 6.19 -7.99 4.00
CA THR A 128 7.32 -7.93 4.93
C THR A 128 8.54 -7.19 4.35
N PRO A 129 8.37 -6.00 3.73
CA PRO A 129 9.50 -5.27 3.14
C PRO A 129 10.58 -4.91 4.17
N ALA A 130 10.20 -4.67 5.43
CA ALA A 130 11.13 -4.37 6.53
C ALA A 130 12.07 -5.53 6.89
N ARG A 131 11.75 -6.77 6.51
CA ARG A 131 12.61 -7.95 6.74
C ARG A 131 13.57 -8.21 5.57
N CYS A 132 13.44 -7.46 4.47
CA CYS A 132 14.28 -7.64 3.30
C CYS A 132 15.70 -7.15 3.61
N SER A 133 16.70 -8.04 3.51
CA SER A 133 18.10 -7.68 3.76
C SER A 133 18.74 -6.82 2.66
N LEU A 134 18.06 -6.64 1.52
CA LEU A 134 18.47 -5.71 0.46
C LEU A 134 17.99 -4.28 0.73
N ARG A 135 17.17 -4.08 1.77
CA ARG A 135 16.58 -2.79 2.10
C ARG A 135 17.68 -1.81 2.52
N SER A 136 17.95 -0.83 1.67
CA SER A 136 18.85 0.29 1.93
C SER A 136 18.05 1.47 2.44
N GLY A 137 17.84 1.52 3.75
CA GLY A 137 17.18 2.63 4.43
C GLY A 137 17.01 2.35 5.93
N PRO A 138 16.92 3.40 6.77
CA PRO A 138 16.72 3.23 8.20
C PRO A 138 15.52 2.30 8.45
N PRO A 139 15.56 1.40 9.45
CA PRO A 139 14.42 0.54 9.78
C PRO A 139 13.15 1.38 9.72
N ALA A 140 12.11 0.90 9.02
CA ALA A 140 10.84 1.61 8.96
C ALA A 140 10.52 2.01 10.39
N SER A 141 10.39 3.33 10.64
CA SER A 141 10.26 3.90 11.99
C SER A 141 9.40 2.94 12.81
N PRO A 142 9.85 2.49 14.00
CA PRO A 142 9.18 1.43 14.74
C PRO A 142 7.70 1.71 14.63
N ARG A 143 6.95 0.80 13.98
CA ARG A 143 5.50 0.96 13.76
C ARG A 143 5.00 1.58 15.03
N LYS A 144 4.47 2.82 15.01
CA LYS A 144 3.85 3.41 16.19
C LYS A 144 2.93 2.29 16.66
N ARG A 145 3.28 1.64 17.78
CA ARG A 145 2.51 0.50 18.27
C ARG A 145 1.11 1.06 18.28
N ARG A 146 0.18 0.44 17.55
CA ARG A 146 -1.21 0.77 17.77
C ARG A 146 -1.35 0.68 19.29
N PRO A 147 -1.78 1.76 19.97
CA PRO A 147 -2.03 1.68 21.40
C PRO A 147 -2.83 0.41 21.63
N ASP A 148 -2.41 -0.39 22.61
CA ASP A 148 -2.98 -1.71 22.80
C ASP A 148 -4.50 -1.59 22.95
N ALA A 149 -5.26 -2.62 22.57
CA ALA A 149 -6.73 -2.52 22.61
C ALA A 149 -7.25 -2.24 24.04
N SER A 150 -6.45 -2.52 25.06
CA SER A 150 -6.68 -2.10 26.45
C SER A 150 -6.58 -0.59 26.64
N VAL A 151 -5.58 0.08 26.04
CA VAL A 151 -5.39 1.54 26.13
C VAL A 151 -6.58 2.30 25.54
N TYR A 152 -7.11 1.83 24.40
CA TYR A 152 -8.33 2.41 23.83
C TYR A 152 -9.59 2.16 24.67
N ARG A 153 -9.62 1.06 25.43
CA ARG A 153 -10.72 0.72 26.33
C ARG A 153 -10.68 1.57 27.59
N GLU A 154 -9.52 1.68 28.22
CA GLU A 154 -9.28 2.56 29.37
C GLU A 154 -9.58 4.02 29.03
N LEU A 155 -9.08 4.53 27.89
CA LEU A 155 -9.43 5.88 27.43
C LEU A 155 -10.94 6.05 27.16
N ARG A 156 -11.62 5.03 26.65
CA ARG A 156 -13.08 5.09 26.44
C ARG A 156 -13.82 5.09 27.78
N GLU A 157 -13.42 4.26 28.72
CA GLU A 157 -14.00 4.17 30.06
C GLU A 157 -13.75 5.44 30.89
N GLU A 158 -12.57 6.05 30.78
CA GLU A 158 -12.26 7.35 31.39
C GLU A 158 -13.08 8.49 30.77
N VAL A 159 -13.22 8.50 29.43
CA VAL A 159 -14.05 9.48 28.74
C VAL A 159 -15.53 9.29 29.11
N GLU A 160 -16.03 8.06 29.19
CA GLU A 160 -17.41 7.77 29.59
C GLU A 160 -17.66 8.14 31.06
N LYS A 161 -16.76 7.79 31.98
CA LYS A 161 -16.85 8.20 33.39
C LYS A 161 -16.77 9.71 33.57
N GLY A 162 -15.83 10.38 32.90
CA GLY A 162 -15.68 11.84 32.95
C GLY A 162 -16.89 12.58 32.35
N ARG A 163 -17.53 11.99 31.34
CA ARG A 163 -18.74 12.54 30.70
C ARG A 163 -20.00 12.35 31.54
N PHE A 164 -20.12 11.25 32.29
CA PHE A 164 -21.24 11.03 33.21
C PHE A 164 -21.16 11.90 34.48
N VAL A 165 -19.97 12.05 35.07
CA VAL A 165 -19.79 12.86 36.29
C VAL A 165 -20.06 14.36 36.05
N ARG A 166 -19.76 14.90 34.85
CA ARG A 166 -20.05 16.31 34.52
C ARG A 166 -21.50 16.58 34.14
N VAL A 167 -22.19 15.65 33.48
CA VAL A 167 -23.58 15.88 33.03
C VAL A 167 -24.57 15.85 34.20
N GLU A 168 -24.38 14.99 35.20
CA GLU A 168 -25.24 14.98 36.40
C GLU A 168 -25.00 16.21 37.31
N GLY A 169 -23.77 16.75 37.35
CA GLY A 169 -23.46 17.98 38.10
C GLY A 169 -24.04 19.25 37.49
N LEU A 170 -24.01 19.37 36.15
CA LEU A 170 -24.49 20.55 35.42
C LEU A 170 -26.02 20.63 35.27
N LEU A 171 -26.74 19.50 35.35
CA LEU A 171 -28.21 19.50 35.30
C LEU A 171 -28.87 19.99 36.61
N GLY A 172 -28.08 20.24 37.65
CA GLY A 172 -28.55 20.70 38.97
C GLY A 172 -28.00 22.05 39.45
N SER A 173 -26.94 22.61 38.84
CA SER A 173 -26.33 23.88 39.30
C SER A 173 -26.84 25.09 38.51
N ARG A 174 -26.95 26.22 39.21
CA ARG A 174 -27.50 27.50 38.72
C ARG A 174 -26.43 28.60 38.65
N ASP A 175 -25.17 28.25 38.85
CA ASP A 175 -24.02 29.16 38.93
C ASP A 175 -23.32 29.31 37.58
N GLU A 176 -22.99 30.56 37.21
CA GLU A 176 -22.51 30.97 35.88
C GLU A 176 -21.09 30.46 35.57
N GLU A 177 -20.21 30.33 36.58
CA GLU A 177 -18.85 29.80 36.41
C GLU A 177 -18.83 28.33 35.94
N ASP A 178 -19.80 27.51 36.37
CA ASP A 178 -19.91 26.11 35.94
C ASP A 178 -20.27 26.01 34.44
N TRP A 179 -21.02 27.00 33.92
CA TRP A 179 -21.39 27.08 32.50
C TRP A 179 -20.22 27.56 31.64
N ASP A 180 -19.42 28.51 32.12
CA ASP A 180 -18.22 28.97 31.43
C ASP A 180 -17.18 27.85 31.27
N ASP A 181 -16.96 27.05 32.31
CA ASP A 181 -16.08 25.88 32.25
C ASP A 181 -16.62 24.79 31.32
N ALA A 182 -17.94 24.60 31.27
CA ALA A 182 -18.59 23.68 30.34
C ALA A 182 -18.46 24.14 28.88
N GLU A 183 -18.57 25.45 28.61
CA GLU A 183 -18.39 26.03 27.29
C GLU A 183 -16.93 25.90 26.81
N LEU A 184 -15.98 26.15 27.70
CA LEU A 184 -14.55 26.03 27.41
C LEU A 184 -14.16 24.57 27.09
N GLU A 185 -14.75 23.61 27.79
CA GLU A 185 -14.59 22.19 27.48
C GLU A 185 -15.25 21.79 26.15
N ALA A 186 -16.45 22.29 25.87
CA ALA A 186 -17.11 22.08 24.58
C ALA A 186 -16.27 22.61 23.40
N GLY A 187 -15.62 23.76 23.60
CA GLY A 187 -14.65 24.32 22.66
C GLY A 187 -13.48 23.37 22.39
N ARG A 188 -12.87 22.82 23.44
CA ARG A 188 -11.77 21.83 23.32
C ARG A 188 -12.19 20.58 22.55
N VAL A 189 -13.41 20.07 22.77
CA VAL A 189 -13.95 18.90 22.07
C VAL A 189 -14.17 19.20 20.58
N LEU A 190 -14.70 20.39 20.24
CA LEU A 190 -14.90 20.81 18.85
C LEU A 190 -13.57 20.91 18.10
N ASP A 191 -12.51 21.41 18.73
CA ASP A 191 -11.19 21.50 18.12
C ASP A 191 -10.57 20.12 17.87
N LEU A 192 -10.74 19.19 18.80
CA LEU A 192 -10.36 17.78 18.62
C LEU A 192 -11.08 17.13 17.42
N ILE A 193 -12.37 17.41 17.24
CA ILE A 193 -13.16 16.92 16.10
C ILE A 193 -12.66 17.55 14.79
N ARG A 194 -12.34 18.85 14.78
CA ARG A 194 -11.78 19.55 13.61
C ARG A 194 -10.44 18.96 13.20
N LEU A 195 -9.52 18.75 14.16
CA LEU A 195 -8.22 18.11 13.90
C LEU A 195 -8.39 16.70 13.32
N ARG A 196 -9.37 15.93 13.83
CA ARG A 196 -9.63 14.58 13.34
C ARG A 196 -10.23 14.58 11.93
N LYS A 197 -11.09 15.54 11.60
CA LYS A 197 -11.60 15.75 10.24
C LYS A 197 -10.49 16.16 9.27
N ALA A 198 -9.61 17.07 9.67
CA ALA A 198 -8.46 17.49 8.87
C ALA A 198 -7.54 16.30 8.56
N LYS A 199 -7.26 15.47 9.57
CA LYS A 199 -6.48 14.24 9.39
C LYS A 199 -7.14 13.26 8.41
N PHE A 200 -8.46 13.05 8.52
CA PHE A 200 -9.17 12.20 7.55
C PHE A 200 -9.17 12.77 6.12
N ALA A 201 -9.20 14.09 5.97
CA ALA A 201 -9.11 14.75 4.67
C ALA A 201 -7.71 14.61 4.05
N GLU A 202 -6.67 14.76 4.87
CA GLU A 202 -5.29 14.48 4.47
C GLU A 202 -5.15 13.02 4.04
N ASP A 203 -5.56 12.07 4.89
CA ASP A 203 -5.48 10.63 4.58
C ASP A 203 -6.20 10.27 3.26
N ARG A 204 -7.34 10.91 2.94
CA ARG A 204 -8.02 10.73 1.63
C ARG A 204 -7.30 11.35 0.44
N ALA A 205 -6.50 12.39 0.64
CA ALA A 205 -5.74 13.04 -0.44
C ALA A 205 -4.52 12.20 -0.88
N TRP A 206 -4.13 11.21 -0.07
CA TRP A 206 -3.04 10.28 -0.33
C TRP A 206 -3.49 8.93 -0.91
N ASP A 207 -4.81 8.69 -0.99
CA ASP A 207 -5.45 7.54 -1.67
C ASP A 207 -5.78 7.88 -3.14
#